data_AF-A0A0G4FLY0-F1
#
_entry.id   AF-A0A0G4FLY0-F1
#
_cell.length_a   1.000
_cell.length_b   1.000
_cell.length_c   1.000
_cell.angle_alpha   90.00
_cell.angle_beta   90.00
_cell.angle_gamma   90.00
#
_symmetry.space_group_name_H-M   'P 1'
#
loop_
_entity.id
_entity.type
_entity.pdbx_description
1 polymer ?
#
loop_
_entity_poly.entity_id
_entity_poly.type
_entity_poly.pdbx_seq_one_letter_code
_entity_poly.pdbx_strand_id
1 'polypeptide(L)'
;MFHSPRSSFGGRRSTGRIAPPLGKAIPEKLTSRVIKEVNDFADLSFLVPHEALRREMRRAEELLPYLKLGHDWRIERFFKWWRLYFYPFLHGHHDNEEIYFFPALEWKCGRLPEQCTCSHATLMATMDDIIAAERTYRSATTSRRGKARIVEDVCESLEKWFPALEQHLAEEEELITPLIRSNYTEAEYEAMLERFLRQQGLNDARISLPRIIDACKDWMTPESFHTFTMDVPWLIRLLYKYFWEPEFRKDRALIKDIMADEPPKRRGLCAGGK
;
A
#
# COMPACT_ATOMS: atom_id res chain seq x y z
N MET A 1 21.17 49.18 -32.49
CA MET A 1 20.92 47.77 -32.87
C MET A 1 21.80 46.93 -31.96
N PHE A 2 21.34 46.18 -30.97
CA PHE A 2 20.24 45.22 -30.92
C PHE A 2 19.44 45.37 -29.63
N HIS A 3 18.11 45.33 -29.73
CA HIS A 3 17.19 45.25 -28.60
C HIS A 3 17.00 43.79 -28.21
N SER A 4 17.18 43.48 -26.93
CA SER A 4 16.82 42.18 -26.36
C SER A 4 15.35 42.23 -25.89
N PRO A 5 14.50 41.26 -26.26
CA PRO A 5 13.09 41.29 -25.89
C PRO A 5 12.91 40.82 -24.43
N ARG A 6 12.25 41.67 -23.63
CA ARG A 6 11.66 41.29 -22.35
C ARG A 6 10.54 40.27 -22.61
N SER A 7 10.75 39.00 -22.26
CA SER A 7 9.65 38.04 -22.12
C SER A 7 9.15 38.07 -20.67
N SER A 8 8.07 38.80 -20.45
CA SER A 8 7.27 38.70 -19.24
C SER A 8 6.44 37.41 -19.33
N PHE A 9 6.99 36.30 -18.85
CA PHE A 9 6.14 35.16 -18.47
C PHE A 9 5.43 35.55 -17.19
N GLY A 10 4.20 36.05 -17.35
CA GLY A 10 3.25 36.21 -16.27
C GLY A 10 2.98 34.86 -15.62
N GLY A 11 3.73 34.55 -14.57
CA GLY A 11 3.41 33.48 -13.66
C GLY A 11 2.01 33.73 -13.14
N ARG A 12 1.05 32.90 -13.55
CA ARG A 12 -0.20 32.75 -12.83
C ARG A 12 0.19 32.37 -11.41
N ARG A 13 0.06 33.33 -10.48
CA ARG A 13 -0.01 33.05 -9.07
C ARG A 13 -1.23 32.15 -8.91
N SER A 14 -0.96 30.85 -8.74
CA SER A 14 -1.91 29.93 -8.14
C SER A 14 -2.37 30.58 -6.83
N THR A 15 -3.60 31.05 -6.83
CA THR A 15 -4.24 31.68 -5.68
C THR A 15 -4.31 30.65 -4.57
N GLY A 16 -3.51 30.87 -3.53
CA GLY A 16 -3.36 29.97 -2.39
C GLY A 16 -4.67 29.73 -1.65
N ARG A 17 -5.30 28.62 -1.98
CA ARG A 17 -6.04 27.75 -1.06
C ARG A 17 -5.77 26.32 -1.49
N ILE A 18 -4.90 25.65 -0.76
CA ILE A 18 -4.71 24.20 -0.78
C ILE A 18 -5.28 23.74 0.57
N ALA A 19 -6.00 22.62 0.59
CA ALA A 19 -6.89 22.11 1.63
C ALA A 19 -8.38 22.50 1.47
N PRO A 20 -9.15 21.68 0.73
CA PRO A 20 -10.61 21.56 0.90
C PRO A 20 -10.93 21.01 2.30
N PRO A 21 -12.19 21.02 2.75
CA PRO A 21 -12.53 20.62 4.11
C PRO A 21 -12.06 19.19 4.37
N LEU A 22 -11.39 19.02 5.51
CA LEU A 22 -10.99 17.76 6.16
C LEU A 22 -11.79 16.57 5.65
N GLY A 23 -11.07 15.61 5.06
CA GLY A 23 -11.68 14.47 4.37
C GLY A 23 -12.70 13.76 5.25
N LYS A 24 -13.98 13.82 4.89
CA LYS A 24 -15.02 13.06 5.58
C LYS A 24 -14.86 11.58 5.21
N ALA A 25 -14.82 10.74 6.22
CA ALA A 25 -14.96 9.31 6.07
C ALA A 25 -16.44 8.90 6.14
N ILE A 26 -16.73 7.71 5.61
CA ILE A 26 -17.95 6.94 5.90
C ILE A 26 -17.58 6.06 7.11
N PRO A 27 -18.00 6.39 8.35
CA PRO A 27 -17.50 5.74 9.56
C PRO A 27 -17.64 4.21 9.54
N GLU A 28 -18.72 3.69 8.97
CA GLU A 28 -19.01 2.26 8.88
C GLU A 28 -18.04 1.50 7.96
N LYS A 29 -17.27 2.22 7.15
CA LYS A 29 -16.31 1.65 6.20
C LYS A 29 -14.86 1.77 6.67
N LEU A 30 -14.59 2.55 7.72
CA LEU A 30 -13.26 2.58 8.33
C LEU A 30 -13.00 1.25 9.04
N THR A 31 -11.78 0.74 8.87
CA THR A 31 -11.37 -0.53 9.46
C THR A 31 -10.29 -0.39 10.52
N SER A 32 -9.68 0.78 10.60
CA SER A 32 -8.90 1.22 11.76
C SER A 32 -9.62 0.94 13.09
N ARG A 33 -8.86 0.44 14.07
CA ARG A 33 -9.33 0.20 15.44
C ARG A 33 -9.17 1.43 16.33
N VAL A 34 -8.33 2.38 15.95
CA VAL A 34 -7.99 3.57 16.74
C VAL A 34 -8.78 4.78 16.22
N ILE A 35 -8.60 5.12 14.95
CA ILE A 35 -9.26 6.24 14.28
C ILE A 35 -10.61 5.77 13.73
N LYS A 36 -11.70 6.16 14.40
CA LYS A 36 -13.09 5.79 14.03
C LYS A 36 -13.83 6.88 13.26
N GLU A 37 -13.32 8.09 13.30
CA GLU A 37 -13.79 9.26 12.58
C GLU A 37 -12.56 10.07 12.17
N VAL A 38 -12.63 10.75 11.01
CA VAL A 38 -11.55 11.63 10.55
C VAL A 38 -11.81 13.03 11.09
N ASN A 39 -10.98 13.46 12.04
CA ASN A 39 -11.14 14.76 12.70
C ASN A 39 -10.20 15.81 12.10
N ASP A 40 -9.02 15.42 11.65
CA ASP A 40 -8.00 16.35 11.15
C ASP A 40 -6.98 15.69 10.19
N PHE A 41 -5.99 16.46 9.76
CA PHE A 41 -4.90 16.01 8.88
C PHE A 41 -4.02 14.93 9.54
N ALA A 42 -3.94 14.88 10.87
CA ALA A 42 -3.17 13.85 11.56
C ALA A 42 -3.85 12.49 11.40
N ASP A 43 -5.18 12.42 11.52
CA ASP A 43 -5.91 11.18 11.27
C ASP A 43 -5.72 10.66 9.83
N LEU A 44 -5.74 11.58 8.85
CA LEU A 44 -5.52 11.24 7.44
C LEU A 44 -4.10 10.73 7.15
N SER A 45 -3.10 11.16 7.91
CA SER A 45 -1.69 10.78 7.68
C SER A 45 -1.48 9.28 7.65
N PHE A 46 -2.10 8.56 8.60
CA PHE A 46 -2.02 7.12 8.72
C PHE A 46 -3.20 6.41 8.06
N LEU A 47 -4.42 6.96 8.13
CA LEU A 47 -5.58 6.27 7.53
C LEU A 47 -5.41 6.03 6.02
N VAL A 48 -4.85 6.98 5.28
CA VAL A 48 -4.68 6.86 3.82
C VAL A 48 -3.84 5.63 3.44
N PRO A 49 -2.60 5.44 3.96
CA PRO A 49 -1.84 4.22 3.72
C PRO A 49 -2.42 3.00 4.47
N HIS A 50 -2.84 3.13 5.73
CA HIS A 50 -3.23 1.97 6.55
C HIS A 50 -4.53 1.33 6.13
N GLU A 51 -5.52 2.09 5.67
CA GLU A 51 -6.73 1.48 5.09
C GLU A 51 -6.41 0.67 3.83
N ALA A 52 -5.42 1.09 3.04
CA ALA A 52 -4.96 0.30 1.90
C ALA A 52 -4.27 -1.00 2.35
N LEU A 53 -3.41 -0.94 3.37
CA LEU A 53 -2.74 -2.13 3.93
C LEU A 53 -3.74 -3.11 4.53
N ARG A 54 -4.67 -2.64 5.38
CA ARG A 54 -5.71 -3.49 5.98
C ARG A 54 -6.58 -4.19 4.95
N ARG A 55 -6.91 -3.50 3.84
CA ARG A 55 -7.70 -4.10 2.75
C ARG A 55 -6.92 -5.12 1.96
N GLU A 56 -5.65 -4.85 1.68
CA GLU A 56 -4.77 -5.83 1.04
C GLU A 56 -4.54 -7.05 1.94
N MET A 57 -4.40 -6.83 3.25
CA MET A 57 -4.26 -7.86 4.27
C MET A 57 -5.51 -8.75 4.34
N ARG A 58 -6.71 -8.17 4.44
CA ARG A 58 -7.97 -8.93 4.41
C ARG A 58 -8.11 -9.75 3.14
N ARG A 59 -7.73 -9.20 1.99
CA ARG A 59 -7.71 -9.97 0.73
C ARG A 59 -6.74 -11.14 0.80
N ALA A 60 -5.56 -10.97 1.42
CA ALA A 60 -4.62 -12.06 1.63
C ALA A 60 -5.22 -13.16 2.54
N GLU A 61 -5.90 -12.75 3.61
CA GLU A 61 -6.59 -13.65 4.54
C GLU A 61 -7.70 -14.45 3.86
N GLU A 62 -8.51 -13.80 3.01
CA GLU A 62 -9.55 -14.43 2.19
C GLU A 62 -8.99 -15.52 1.25
N LEU A 63 -7.70 -15.48 0.90
CA LEU A 63 -7.07 -16.51 0.07
C LEU A 63 -6.75 -17.80 0.85
N LEU A 64 -6.57 -17.74 2.18
CA LEU A 64 -6.09 -18.87 2.97
C LEU A 64 -6.89 -20.17 2.76
N PRO A 65 -8.24 -20.17 2.76
CA PRO A 65 -9.01 -21.40 2.52
C PRO A 65 -8.71 -22.02 1.15
N TYR A 66 -8.46 -21.19 0.13
CA TYR A 66 -8.16 -21.63 -1.24
C TYR A 66 -6.74 -22.18 -1.37
N LEU A 67 -5.79 -21.65 -0.61
CA LEU A 67 -4.41 -22.18 -0.55
C LEU A 67 -4.40 -23.54 0.13
N LYS A 68 -5.17 -23.72 1.22
CA LYS A 68 -5.28 -24.99 1.95
C LYS A 68 -5.82 -26.15 1.10
N LEU A 69 -6.51 -25.87 -0.01
CA LEU A 69 -6.92 -26.89 -0.99
C LEU A 69 -5.74 -27.49 -1.77
N GLY A 70 -4.56 -26.87 -1.72
CA GLY A 70 -3.30 -27.43 -2.20
C GLY A 70 -3.21 -27.61 -3.72
N HIS A 71 -4.01 -26.87 -4.49
CA HIS A 71 -3.91 -26.88 -5.95
C HIS A 71 -2.69 -26.07 -6.41
N ASP A 72 -1.73 -26.72 -7.08
CA ASP A 72 -0.48 -26.11 -7.55
C ASP A 72 -0.70 -24.77 -8.26
N TRP A 73 -1.71 -24.68 -9.13
CA TRP A 73 -1.99 -23.46 -9.87
C TRP A 73 -2.44 -22.28 -8.98
N ARG A 74 -3.13 -22.54 -7.85
CA ARG A 74 -3.50 -21.51 -6.87
C ARG A 74 -2.28 -21.04 -6.10
N ILE A 75 -1.45 -21.97 -5.64
CA ILE A 75 -0.22 -21.68 -4.89
C ILE A 75 0.76 -20.87 -5.74
N GLU A 76 0.96 -21.24 -7.01
CA GLU A 76 1.81 -20.49 -7.93
C GLU A 76 1.27 -19.07 -8.19
N ARG A 77 -0.05 -18.91 -8.25
CA ARG A 77 -0.69 -17.60 -8.42
C ARG A 77 -0.57 -16.75 -7.17
N PHE A 78 -0.74 -17.34 -6.00
CA PHE A 78 -0.51 -16.69 -4.71
C PHE A 78 0.92 -16.18 -4.60
N PHE A 79 1.93 -17.04 -4.80
CA PHE A 79 3.32 -16.60 -4.71
C PHE A 79 3.66 -15.52 -5.74
N LYS A 80 3.12 -15.64 -6.96
CA LYS A 80 3.28 -14.58 -7.97
C LYS A 80 2.66 -13.26 -7.50
N TRP A 81 1.44 -13.29 -6.96
CA TRP A 81 0.76 -12.11 -6.45
C TRP A 81 1.50 -11.49 -5.26
N TRP A 82 1.85 -12.33 -4.27
CA TRP A 82 2.60 -11.97 -3.08
C TRP A 82 3.89 -11.23 -3.46
N ARG A 83 4.74 -11.85 -4.28
CA ARG A 83 6.04 -11.29 -4.66
C ARG A 83 5.96 -10.04 -5.53
N LEU A 84 5.02 -9.99 -6.48
CA LEU A 84 4.97 -8.87 -7.45
C LEU A 84 4.22 -7.65 -6.93
N TYR A 85 3.31 -7.84 -5.98
CA TYR A 85 2.32 -6.81 -5.64
C TYR A 85 2.21 -6.56 -4.14
N PHE A 86 1.95 -7.59 -3.33
CA PHE A 86 1.72 -7.40 -1.89
C PHE A 86 3.03 -7.10 -1.14
N TYR A 87 4.05 -7.92 -1.34
CA TYR A 87 5.38 -7.77 -0.73
C TYR A 87 5.97 -6.37 -0.96
N PRO A 88 6.16 -5.90 -2.22
CA PRO A 88 6.77 -4.60 -2.45
C PRO A 88 5.92 -3.42 -1.99
N PHE A 89 4.59 -3.60 -1.84
CA PHE A 89 3.73 -2.55 -1.32
C PHE A 89 3.94 -2.34 0.18
N LEU A 90 3.86 -3.42 0.96
CA LEU A 90 4.00 -3.32 2.41
C LEU A 90 5.45 -3.05 2.83
N HIS A 91 6.43 -3.68 2.17
CA HIS A 91 7.84 -3.39 2.41
C HIS A 91 8.17 -1.93 2.06
N GLY A 92 7.67 -1.44 0.92
CA GLY A 92 7.85 -0.04 0.53
C GLY A 92 7.17 0.94 1.49
N HIS A 93 6.05 0.58 2.12
CA HIS A 93 5.43 1.43 3.14
C HIS A 93 6.34 1.58 4.36
N HIS A 94 6.80 0.48 4.96
CA HIS A 94 7.65 0.53 6.15
C HIS A 94 9.06 1.07 5.87
N ASP A 95 9.66 0.76 4.72
CA ASP A 95 10.93 1.39 4.30
C ASP A 95 10.80 2.91 4.26
N ASN A 96 9.66 3.40 3.78
CA ASN A 96 9.42 4.84 3.70
C ASN A 96 9.21 5.47 5.08
N GLU A 97 8.65 4.72 6.03
CA GLU A 97 8.54 5.16 7.40
C GLU A 97 9.92 5.32 8.05
N GLU A 98 10.74 4.28 7.97
CA GLU A 98 12.07 4.22 8.58
C GLU A 98 13.07 5.20 7.94
N ILE A 99 13.05 5.34 6.61
CA ILE A 99 14.04 6.15 5.88
C ILE A 99 13.67 7.63 5.90
N TYR A 100 12.38 7.97 5.87
CA TYR A 100 11.94 9.34 5.63
C TYR A 100 10.98 9.88 6.69
N PHE A 101 9.90 9.16 7.00
CA PHE A 101 8.81 9.71 7.81
C PHE A 101 9.17 9.82 9.30
N PHE A 102 9.61 8.73 9.92
CA PHE A 102 10.01 8.71 11.32
C PHE A 102 11.21 9.64 11.60
N PRO A 103 12.27 9.68 10.78
CA PRO A 103 13.33 10.67 10.96
C PRO A 103 12.84 12.12 10.88
N ALA A 104 11.88 12.43 9.99
CA ALA A 104 11.31 13.76 9.88
C ALA A 104 10.45 14.14 11.10
N LEU A 105 9.71 13.17 11.66
CA LEU A 105 8.96 13.36 12.89
C LEU A 105 9.89 13.51 14.10
N GLU A 106 10.91 12.66 14.23
CA GLU A 106 11.89 12.74 15.32
C GLU A 106 12.60 14.09 15.37
N TRP A 107 12.94 14.63 14.21
CA TRP A 107 13.54 15.95 14.09
C TRP A 107 12.71 17.05 14.77
N LYS A 108 11.37 16.94 14.74
CA LYS A 108 10.46 17.96 15.27
C LYS A 108 9.88 17.62 16.64
N CYS A 109 9.55 16.36 16.88
CA CYS A 109 8.89 15.87 18.09
C CYS A 109 9.88 15.37 19.16
N GLY A 110 11.15 15.17 18.80
CA GLY A 110 12.11 14.43 19.63
C GLY A 110 11.96 12.92 19.45
N ARG A 111 12.65 12.15 20.31
CA ARG A 111 12.70 10.68 20.23
C ARG A 111 11.29 10.07 20.18
N LEU A 112 11.03 9.24 19.18
CA LEU A 112 9.76 8.52 19.06
C LEU A 112 9.69 7.34 20.04
N PRO A 113 8.48 6.87 20.41
CA PRO A 113 8.31 5.64 21.15
C PRO A 113 8.93 4.46 20.39
N GLU A 114 9.71 3.63 21.09
CA GLU A 114 10.39 2.47 20.48
C GLU A 114 9.39 1.44 19.92
N GLN A 115 8.17 1.44 20.44
CA GLN A 115 7.07 0.61 19.98
C GLN A 115 6.69 0.88 18.52
N CYS A 116 6.96 2.07 17.99
CA CYS A 116 6.58 2.43 16.62
C CYS A 116 7.40 1.67 15.56
N THR A 117 8.60 1.21 15.89
CA THR A 117 9.52 0.55 14.95
C THR A 117 9.87 -0.89 15.34
N CYS A 118 9.66 -1.29 16.59
CA CYS A 118 10.16 -2.57 17.10
C CYS A 118 9.58 -3.81 16.40
N SER A 119 8.38 -3.70 15.83
CA SER A 119 7.68 -4.79 15.14
C SER A 119 8.09 -4.92 13.66
N HIS A 120 8.59 -3.84 13.01
CA HIS A 120 8.90 -3.81 11.57
C HIS A 120 9.82 -4.96 11.18
N ALA A 121 10.94 -5.12 11.89
CA ALA A 121 11.93 -6.17 11.60
C ALA A 121 11.33 -7.58 11.65
N THR A 122 10.47 -7.87 12.63
CA THR A 122 9.84 -9.19 12.79
C THR A 122 8.78 -9.43 11.70
N LEU A 123 7.99 -8.40 11.38
CA LEU A 123 6.98 -8.46 10.33
C LEU A 123 7.63 -8.68 8.95
N MET A 124 8.70 -7.95 8.64
CA MET A 124 9.42 -8.06 7.37
C MET A 124 10.13 -9.40 7.23
N ALA A 125 10.75 -9.91 8.30
CA ALA A 125 11.36 -11.24 8.29
C ALA A 125 10.35 -12.35 7.94
N THR A 126 9.12 -12.27 8.46
CA THR A 126 8.06 -13.23 8.11
C THR A 126 7.69 -13.15 6.62
N MET A 127 7.70 -11.95 6.04
CA MET A 127 7.44 -11.77 4.61
C MET A 127 8.57 -12.35 3.74
N ASP A 128 9.82 -12.20 4.18
CA ASP A 128 11.00 -12.78 3.54
C ASP A 128 10.96 -14.31 3.57
N ASP A 129 10.51 -14.89 4.69
CA ASP A 129 10.32 -16.34 4.81
C ASP A 129 9.28 -16.87 3.82
N ILE A 130 8.20 -16.13 3.56
CA ILE A 130 7.20 -16.50 2.54
C ILE A 130 7.79 -16.43 1.12
N ILE A 131 8.66 -15.46 0.84
CA ILE A 131 9.39 -15.39 -0.44
C ILE A 131 10.38 -16.55 -0.58
N ALA A 132 11.08 -16.92 0.50
CA ALA A 132 11.95 -18.08 0.54
C ALA A 132 11.17 -19.39 0.30
N ALA A 133 9.97 -19.50 0.89
CA ALA A 133 9.07 -20.63 0.69
C ALA A 133 8.66 -20.78 -0.78
N GLU A 134 8.47 -19.70 -1.55
CA GLU A 134 8.23 -19.78 -3.01
C GLU A 134 9.36 -20.56 -3.71
N ARG A 135 10.62 -20.23 -3.39
CA ARG A 135 11.79 -20.86 -4.01
C ARG A 135 11.82 -22.35 -3.70
N THR A 136 11.64 -22.69 -2.43
CA THR A 136 11.60 -24.08 -1.97
C THR A 136 10.44 -24.85 -2.60
N TYR A 137 9.27 -24.23 -2.72
CA TYR A 137 8.09 -24.82 -3.36
C TYR A 137 8.34 -25.16 -4.83
N ARG A 138 8.99 -24.24 -5.57
CA ARG A 138 9.33 -24.43 -7.00
C ARG A 138 10.41 -25.49 -7.20
N SER A 139 11.38 -25.59 -6.29
CA SER A 139 12.46 -26.58 -6.37
C SER A 139 12.09 -27.97 -5.85
N ALA A 140 10.98 -28.11 -5.11
CA ALA A 140 10.52 -29.39 -4.59
C ALA A 140 10.11 -30.33 -5.74
N THR A 141 11.05 -31.15 -6.22
CA THR A 141 10.90 -31.88 -7.48
C THR A 141 9.99 -33.11 -7.45
N THR A 142 9.59 -33.70 -6.30
CA THR A 142 8.86 -34.98 -6.40
C THR A 142 7.90 -35.41 -5.28
N SER A 143 7.81 -34.78 -4.10
CA SER A 143 6.82 -35.24 -3.10
C SER A 143 5.64 -34.28 -2.92
N ARG A 144 4.44 -34.73 -3.27
CA ARG A 144 3.17 -34.04 -2.97
C ARG A 144 3.06 -33.68 -1.48
N ARG A 145 3.59 -34.54 -0.61
CA ARG A 145 3.65 -34.32 0.84
C ARG A 145 4.55 -33.13 1.21
N GLY A 146 5.73 -33.00 0.59
CA GLY A 146 6.63 -31.88 0.84
C GLY A 146 6.03 -30.54 0.42
N LYS A 147 5.43 -30.47 -0.78
CA LYS A 147 4.69 -29.28 -1.23
C LYS A 147 3.53 -28.93 -0.29
N ALA A 148 2.74 -29.93 0.13
CA ALA A 148 1.65 -29.72 1.07
C ALA A 148 2.15 -29.14 2.41
N ARG A 149 3.29 -29.64 2.92
CA ARG A 149 3.89 -29.11 4.15
C ARG A 149 4.32 -27.65 4.01
N ILE A 150 4.96 -27.28 2.90
CA ILE A 150 5.35 -25.89 2.64
C ILE A 150 4.12 -24.96 2.62
N VAL A 151 3.02 -25.41 2.00
CA VAL A 151 1.77 -24.62 1.96
C VAL A 151 1.17 -24.47 3.36
N GLU A 152 1.20 -25.53 4.16
CA GLU A 152 0.78 -25.50 5.57
C GLU A 152 1.60 -24.48 6.36
N ASP A 153 2.94 -24.55 6.29
CA ASP A 153 3.85 -23.63 6.98
C ASP A 153 3.61 -22.16 6.55
N VAL A 154 3.36 -21.89 5.25
CA VAL A 154 3.01 -20.55 4.76
C VAL A 154 1.67 -20.08 5.32
N CYS A 155 0.64 -20.94 5.33
CA CYS A 155 -0.67 -20.57 5.87
C CYS A 155 -0.59 -20.27 7.37
N GLU A 156 0.11 -21.11 8.14
CA GLU A 156 0.31 -20.89 9.59
C GLU A 156 1.08 -19.59 9.87
N SER A 157 2.07 -19.27 9.02
CA SER A 157 2.83 -18.02 9.13
C SER A 157 1.94 -16.81 8.89
N LEU A 158 1.12 -16.83 7.83
CA LEU A 158 0.16 -15.77 7.52
C LEU A 158 -0.90 -15.59 8.62
N GLU A 159 -1.44 -16.68 9.16
CA GLU A 159 -2.44 -16.65 10.25
C GLU A 159 -1.91 -15.98 11.52
N LYS A 160 -0.62 -16.13 11.82
CA LYS A 160 0.04 -15.42 12.94
C LYS A 160 0.40 -13.99 12.58
N TRP A 161 0.77 -13.76 11.32
CA TRP A 161 1.27 -12.49 10.84
C TRP A 161 0.17 -11.43 10.67
N PHE A 162 -1.03 -11.80 10.20
CA PHE A 162 -2.15 -10.87 10.05
C PHE A 162 -2.53 -10.12 11.34
N PRO A 163 -2.81 -10.78 12.47
CA PRO A 163 -3.11 -10.06 13.71
C PRO A 163 -1.93 -9.25 14.23
N ALA A 164 -0.69 -9.67 13.98
CA ALA A 164 0.50 -8.91 14.36
C ALA A 164 0.64 -7.62 13.55
N LEU A 165 0.39 -7.66 12.23
CA LEU A 165 0.38 -6.46 11.39
C LEU A 165 -0.77 -5.52 11.79
N GLU A 166 -1.98 -6.04 12.00
CA GLU A 166 -3.13 -5.24 12.45
C GLU A 166 -2.87 -4.57 13.81
N GLN A 167 -2.15 -5.25 14.71
CA GLN A 167 -1.73 -4.68 15.98
C GLN A 167 -0.73 -3.56 15.79
N HIS A 168 0.28 -3.79 14.96
CA HIS A 168 1.29 -2.79 14.66
C HIS A 168 0.71 -1.51 14.03
N LEU A 169 -0.16 -1.63 13.03
CA LEU A 169 -0.81 -0.47 12.40
C LEU A 169 -1.63 0.34 13.41
N ALA A 170 -2.24 -0.32 14.40
CA ALA A 170 -2.98 0.35 15.46
C ALA A 170 -2.05 1.07 16.45
N GLU A 171 -0.90 0.47 16.79
CA GLU A 171 0.10 1.10 17.66
C GLU A 171 0.66 2.39 17.05
N GLU A 172 0.95 2.39 15.76
CA GLU A 172 1.39 3.61 15.04
C GLU A 172 0.30 4.69 15.04
N GLU A 173 -0.95 4.32 14.76
CA GLU A 173 -2.08 5.25 14.80
C GLU A 173 -2.28 5.84 16.20
N GLU A 174 -2.15 5.03 17.26
CA GLU A 174 -2.33 5.46 18.65
C GLU A 174 -1.19 6.36 19.14
N LEU A 175 0.05 6.06 18.75
CA LEU A 175 1.24 6.72 19.26
C LEU A 175 1.65 7.94 18.43
N ILE A 176 1.58 7.85 17.09
CA ILE A 176 2.13 8.88 16.21
C ILE A 176 1.10 9.96 15.88
N THR A 177 -0.18 9.60 15.69
CA THR A 177 -1.22 10.58 15.35
C THR A 177 -1.31 11.73 16.36
N PRO A 178 -1.28 11.48 17.70
CA PRO A 178 -1.26 12.56 18.69
C PRO A 178 -0.01 13.43 18.62
N LEU A 179 1.16 12.86 18.26
CA LEU A 179 2.41 13.60 18.11
C LEU A 179 2.33 14.55 16.92
N ILE A 180 1.80 14.09 15.78
CA ILE A 180 1.58 14.94 14.60
C ILE A 180 0.66 16.11 14.98
N ARG A 181 -0.49 15.80 15.58
CA ARG A 181 -1.50 16.79 15.99
C ARG A 181 -0.95 17.85 16.95
N SER A 182 -0.09 17.45 17.88
CA SER A 182 0.43 18.35 18.92
C SER A 182 1.62 19.19 18.47
N ASN A 183 2.35 18.76 17.43
CA ASN A 183 3.60 19.40 17.04
C ASN A 183 3.56 20.07 15.66
N TYR A 184 2.63 19.69 14.79
CA TYR A 184 2.53 20.27 13.45
C TYR A 184 1.28 21.12 13.31
N THR A 185 1.41 22.24 12.61
CA THR A 185 0.28 22.83 11.88
C THR A 185 0.03 22.04 10.59
N GLU A 186 -1.19 22.12 10.05
CA GLU A 186 -1.54 21.46 8.79
C GLU A 186 -0.57 21.85 7.66
N ALA A 187 -0.26 23.14 7.50
CA ALA A 187 0.66 23.62 6.47
C ALA A 187 2.11 23.09 6.64
N GLU A 188 2.59 22.95 7.88
CA GLU A 188 3.91 22.36 8.12
C GLU A 188 3.92 20.86 7.82
N TYR A 189 2.83 20.17 8.16
CA TYR A 189 2.68 18.75 7.88
C TYR A 189 2.60 18.51 6.37
N GLU A 190 1.81 19.29 5.63
CA GLU A 190 1.73 19.24 4.18
C GLU A 190 3.09 19.47 3.52
N ALA A 191 3.87 20.44 3.98
CA ALA A 191 5.21 20.71 3.45
C ALA A 191 6.18 19.54 3.70
N MET A 192 6.09 18.91 4.87
CA MET A 192 6.85 17.70 5.19
C MET A 192 6.42 16.53 4.28
N LEU A 193 5.10 16.32 4.13
CA LEU A 193 4.55 15.28 3.28
C LEU A 193 4.93 15.47 1.80
N GLU A 194 4.92 16.71 1.28
CA GLU A 194 5.35 16.99 -0.09
C GLU A 194 6.82 16.60 -0.32
N ARG A 195 7.69 16.93 0.64
CA ARG A 195 9.11 16.54 0.59
C ARG A 195 9.26 15.03 0.62
N PHE A 196 8.53 14.35 1.51
CA PHE A 196 8.49 12.90 1.61
C PHE A 196 8.07 12.24 0.29
N LEU A 197 6.93 12.65 -0.28
CA LEU A 197 6.40 12.10 -1.54
C LEU A 197 7.37 12.28 -2.72
N ARG A 198 8.16 13.37 -2.72
CA ARG A 198 9.21 13.60 -3.73
C ARG A 198 10.39 12.63 -3.56
N GLN A 199 10.71 12.21 -2.34
CA GLN A 199 11.81 11.29 -2.04
C GLN A 199 11.46 9.82 -2.34
N GLN A 200 10.21 9.40 -2.14
CA GLN A 200 9.75 8.03 -2.47
C GLN A 200 9.92 7.69 -3.97
N GLY A 201 9.76 8.69 -4.85
CA GLY A 201 9.94 8.53 -6.28
C GLY A 201 8.80 7.75 -6.99
N LEU A 202 8.98 7.55 -8.30
CA LEU A 202 7.91 7.05 -9.18
C LEU A 202 7.61 5.56 -9.03
N ASN A 203 8.59 4.75 -8.62
CA ASN A 203 8.37 3.30 -8.50
C ASN A 203 7.46 2.97 -7.32
N ASP A 204 7.66 3.63 -6.18
CA ASP A 204 6.83 3.46 -4.99
C ASP A 204 5.42 3.97 -5.25
N ALA A 205 5.30 5.17 -5.86
CA ALA A 205 4.01 5.70 -6.29
C ALA A 205 3.26 4.73 -7.23
N ARG A 206 3.96 4.07 -8.16
CA ARG A 206 3.38 3.07 -9.05
C ARG A 206 2.80 1.87 -8.30
N ILE A 207 3.43 1.45 -7.20
CA ILE A 207 3.04 0.27 -6.42
C ILE A 207 1.92 0.61 -5.43
N SER A 208 2.08 1.72 -4.70
CA SER A 208 1.23 2.10 -3.57
C SER A 208 -0.02 2.87 -3.99
N LEU A 209 0.10 3.82 -4.92
CA LEU A 209 -1.00 4.73 -5.26
C LEU A 209 -2.27 4.00 -5.74
N PRO A 210 -2.21 2.96 -6.60
CA PRO A 210 -3.43 2.25 -7.00
C PRO A 210 -4.19 1.61 -5.85
N ARG A 211 -3.48 1.10 -4.83
CA ARG A 211 -4.07 0.50 -3.63
C ARG A 211 -4.68 1.56 -2.74
N ILE A 212 -3.99 2.67 -2.57
CA ILE A 212 -4.50 3.84 -1.83
C ILE A 212 -5.78 4.36 -2.49
N ILE A 213 -5.78 4.56 -3.80
CA ILE A 213 -6.96 5.03 -4.53
C ILE A 213 -8.12 4.03 -4.39
N ASP A 214 -7.86 2.73 -4.54
CA ASP A 214 -8.87 1.67 -4.36
C ASP A 214 -9.48 1.68 -2.94
N ALA A 215 -8.64 1.84 -1.92
CA ALA A 215 -9.07 1.93 -0.53
C ALA A 215 -9.87 3.21 -0.25
N CYS A 216 -9.32 4.38 -0.59
CA CYS A 216 -9.94 5.68 -0.37
C CYS A 216 -11.30 5.80 -1.06
N LYS A 217 -11.45 5.20 -2.25
CA LYS A 217 -12.73 5.16 -2.95
C LYS A 217 -13.82 4.45 -2.15
N ASP A 218 -13.45 3.49 -1.32
CA ASP A 218 -14.40 2.79 -0.48
C ASP A 218 -14.75 3.61 0.77
N TRP A 219 -13.76 4.02 1.57
CA TRP A 219 -13.99 4.58 2.91
C TRP A 219 -14.21 6.10 2.96
N MET A 220 -13.76 6.88 1.97
CA MET A 220 -14.02 8.33 1.92
C MET A 220 -15.42 8.62 1.36
N THR A 221 -16.01 9.77 1.72
CA THR A 221 -17.19 10.25 0.99
C THR A 221 -16.81 10.63 -0.45
N PRO A 222 -17.76 10.66 -1.40
CA PRO A 222 -17.48 11.02 -2.79
C PRO A 222 -16.77 12.38 -2.95
N GLU A 223 -17.11 13.37 -2.13
CA GLU A 223 -16.53 14.72 -2.17
C GLU A 223 -15.07 14.71 -1.69
N SER A 224 -14.79 13.98 -0.62
CA SER A 224 -13.44 13.85 -0.07
C SER A 224 -12.54 13.00 -0.95
N PHE A 225 -13.07 11.92 -1.53
CA PHE A 225 -12.35 11.15 -2.55
C PHE A 225 -12.03 12.01 -3.78
N HIS A 226 -12.99 12.80 -4.27
CA HIS A 226 -12.75 13.70 -5.40
C HIS A 226 -11.61 14.69 -5.08
N THR A 227 -11.67 15.35 -3.92
CA THR A 227 -10.61 16.23 -3.41
C THR A 227 -9.26 15.53 -3.39
N PHE A 228 -9.17 14.38 -2.71
CA PHE A 228 -7.94 13.60 -2.60
C PHE A 228 -7.32 13.29 -3.96
N THR A 229 -8.14 12.86 -4.94
CA THR A 229 -7.64 12.60 -6.29
C THR A 229 -7.24 13.86 -7.06
N MET A 230 -7.81 15.03 -6.73
CA MET A 230 -7.45 16.30 -7.35
C MET A 230 -6.09 16.83 -6.86
N ASP A 231 -5.68 16.47 -5.66
CA ASP A 231 -4.37 16.83 -5.09
C ASP A 231 -3.21 15.99 -5.66
N VAL A 232 -3.51 14.81 -6.22
CA VAL A 232 -2.52 14.02 -6.95
C VAL A 232 -2.01 14.80 -8.17
N PRO A 233 -0.69 15.03 -8.33
CA PRO A 233 -0.14 15.78 -9.46
C PRO A 233 -0.61 15.23 -10.81
N TRP A 234 -0.92 16.12 -11.74
CA TRP A 234 -1.55 15.72 -13.01
C TRP A 234 -0.73 14.70 -13.83
N LEU A 235 0.60 14.77 -13.80
CA LEU A 235 1.48 13.79 -14.43
C LEU A 235 1.34 12.41 -13.78
N ILE A 236 1.22 12.36 -12.46
CA ILE A 236 0.99 11.12 -11.72
C ILE A 236 -0.38 10.55 -12.04
N ARG A 237 -1.43 11.39 -12.16
CA ARG A 237 -2.75 10.94 -12.63
C ARG A 237 -2.72 10.35 -14.04
N LEU A 238 -1.94 10.93 -14.94
CA LEU A 238 -1.73 10.39 -16.29
C LEU A 238 -1.07 9.01 -16.21
N LEU A 239 0.03 8.88 -15.46
CA LEU A 239 0.71 7.61 -15.27
C LEU A 239 -0.19 6.55 -14.64
N TYR A 240 -0.96 6.94 -13.62
CA TYR A 240 -1.95 6.11 -12.97
C TYR A 240 -2.97 5.58 -13.99
N LYS A 241 -3.65 6.47 -14.71
CA LYS A 241 -4.74 6.09 -15.62
C LYS A 241 -4.28 5.15 -16.75
N TYR A 242 -3.13 5.43 -17.35
CA TYR A 242 -2.71 4.73 -18.58
C TYR A 242 -1.78 3.54 -18.32
N PHE A 243 -1.08 3.49 -17.19
CA PHE A 243 -0.10 2.44 -16.94
C PHE A 243 -0.34 1.69 -15.62
N TRP A 244 -0.58 2.41 -14.52
CA TRP A 244 -0.60 1.77 -13.20
C TRP A 244 -1.95 1.13 -12.86
N GLU A 245 -3.07 1.76 -13.21
CA GLU A 245 -4.40 1.17 -13.02
C GLU A 245 -4.57 -0.10 -13.88
N PRO A 246 -4.19 -0.16 -15.17
CA PRO A 246 -4.18 -1.40 -15.92
C PRO A 246 -3.34 -2.51 -15.27
N GLU A 247 -2.17 -2.18 -14.72
CA GLU A 247 -1.31 -3.15 -14.03
C GLU A 247 -1.95 -3.61 -12.71
N PHE A 248 -2.52 -2.70 -11.93
CA PHE A 248 -3.29 -3.01 -10.71
C PHE A 248 -4.50 -3.90 -10.99
N ARG A 249 -5.15 -3.76 -12.15
CA ARG A 249 -6.20 -4.70 -12.57
C ARG A 249 -5.68 -6.11 -12.80
N LYS A 250 -4.43 -6.30 -13.24
CA LYS A 250 -3.82 -7.64 -13.38
C LYS A 250 -3.55 -8.26 -12.01
N ASP A 251 -3.09 -7.46 -11.06
CA ASP A 251 -2.99 -7.83 -9.65
C ASP A 251 -4.34 -8.33 -9.11
N ARG A 252 -5.42 -7.54 -9.26
CA ARG A 252 -6.77 -7.99 -8.87
C ARG A 252 -7.23 -9.26 -9.58
N ALA A 253 -6.83 -9.46 -10.84
CA ALA A 253 -7.16 -10.67 -11.58
C ALA A 253 -6.46 -11.91 -11.01
N LEU A 254 -5.24 -11.79 -10.46
CA LEU A 254 -4.57 -12.93 -9.81
C LEU A 254 -5.32 -13.40 -8.56
N ILE A 255 -5.79 -12.47 -7.72
CA ILE A 255 -6.61 -12.78 -6.54
C ILE A 255 -7.89 -13.52 -6.98
N LYS A 256 -8.59 -12.98 -7.98
CA LYS A 256 -9.81 -13.60 -8.52
C LYS A 256 -9.55 -15.00 -9.10
N ASP A 257 -8.43 -15.18 -9.81
CA ASP A 257 -8.03 -16.48 -10.33
C ASP A 257 -7.90 -17.49 -9.18
N ILE A 258 -7.21 -17.14 -8.08
CA ILE A 258 -7.00 -18.05 -6.94
C ILE A 258 -8.32 -18.52 -6.32
N MET A 259 -9.30 -17.61 -6.20
CA MET A 259 -10.61 -17.89 -5.62
C MET A 259 -11.56 -18.62 -6.57
N ALA A 260 -11.23 -18.74 -7.85
CA ALA A 260 -12.06 -19.42 -8.84
C ALA A 260 -12.05 -20.95 -8.65
N ASP A 261 -13.14 -21.61 -9.06
CA ASP A 261 -13.27 -23.07 -8.98
C ASP A 261 -12.36 -23.79 -9.98
N GLU A 262 -12.11 -23.18 -11.13
CA GLU A 262 -11.33 -23.75 -12.23
C GLU A 262 -10.05 -22.95 -12.49
N PRO A 263 -8.96 -23.62 -12.95
CA PRO A 263 -7.74 -22.91 -13.32
C PRO A 263 -8.01 -21.95 -14.48
N PRO A 264 -7.40 -20.76 -14.50
CA PRO A 264 -7.56 -19.81 -15.60
C PRO A 264 -7.14 -20.47 -16.91
N LYS A 265 -8.01 -20.39 -17.93
CA LYS A 265 -7.73 -20.91 -19.27
C LYS A 265 -6.35 -20.39 -19.69
N ARG A 266 -5.41 -21.30 -19.97
CA ARG A 266 -4.13 -20.91 -20.57
C ARG A 266 -4.48 -20.13 -21.82
N ARG A 267 -4.15 -18.82 -21.86
CA ARG A 267 -4.15 -18.09 -23.13
C ARG A 267 -3.21 -18.90 -24.01
N GLY A 268 -3.78 -19.57 -25.02
CA GLY A 268 -3.01 -20.40 -25.92
C GLY A 268 -1.81 -19.59 -26.35
N LEU A 269 -0.61 -20.13 -26.11
CA LEU A 269 0.50 -19.80 -26.99
C LEU A 269 -0.09 -20.02 -28.37
N CYS A 270 -0.27 -18.93 -29.13
CA CYS A 270 -0.62 -19.06 -30.53
C CYS A 270 0.35 -20.09 -31.07
N ALA A 271 -0.18 -21.27 -31.43
CA ALA A 271 0.57 -22.26 -32.15
C ALA A 271 0.95 -21.51 -33.43
N GLY A 272 2.20 -21.02 -33.47
CA GLY A 272 2.80 -20.52 -34.68
C GLY A 272 2.81 -21.69 -35.62
N GLY A 273 1.76 -21.79 -36.43
CA GLY A 273 1.69 -22.64 -37.60
C GLY A 273 2.92 -22.30 -38.45
N LYS A 274 3.63 -23.37 -38.77
CA LYS A 274 4.84 -23.42 -39.58
C LYS A 274 4.70 -22.68 -40.90
#